data_AF-A0A2V0QIV9-F1
#
_entry.id   AF-A0A2V0QIV9-F1
#
_cell.length_a   1.000
_cell.length_b   1.000
_cell.length_c   1.000
_cell.angle_alpha   90.00
_cell.angle_beta   90.00
_cell.angle_gamma   90.00
#
_symmetry.space_group_name_H-M   'P 1'
#
loop_
_entity.id
_entity.type
_entity.pdbx_description
1 polymer ?
#
loop_
_entity_poly.entity_id
_entity_poly.type
_entity_poly.pdbx_seq_one_letter_code
_entity_poly.pdbx_strand_id
1 'polypeptide(L)'
;MLERTAKRVSGATGHSTALKLLECYCDLQNAQVTYLDLSSPKYLDLVRGLMGALMSDDFVEMHAASRRAYARLVAVIHQALCIEIPAMERVEHGSASMALCDAIWQEHRSKLCSVSTQYWNGWVIESSKGQNFYLALTGIWTSHGQEFTEDYFLQWKLFFKKQARPVSSSLRLIVSRRTPLAL
;
A
#
# COMPACT_ATOMS: atom_id res chain seq x y z
N MET A 1 -5.57 -25.42 11.86
CA MET A 1 -5.03 -24.26 12.61
C MET A 1 -5.14 -22.97 11.80
N LEU A 2 -4.76 -22.98 10.51
CA LEU A 2 -4.94 -21.89 9.54
C LEU A 2 -6.36 -21.31 9.47
N GLU A 3 -7.41 -22.13 9.39
CA GLU A 3 -8.80 -21.63 9.31
C GLU A 3 -9.22 -20.79 10.54
N ARG A 4 -8.70 -21.13 11.73
CA ARG A 4 -8.98 -20.37 12.96
C ARG A 4 -8.23 -19.05 12.98
N THR A 5 -7.00 -19.02 12.46
CA THR A 5 -6.18 -17.81 12.29
C THR A 5 -6.77 -16.90 11.21
N ALA A 6 -7.18 -17.47 10.07
CA ALA A 6 -7.88 -16.79 8.99
C ALA A 6 -9.19 -16.17 9.50
N LYS A 7 -10.10 -16.94 10.11
CA LYS A 7 -11.34 -16.40 10.69
C LYS A 7 -11.12 -15.26 11.70
N ARG A 8 -10.08 -15.36 12.55
CA ARG A 8 -9.75 -14.30 13.52
C ARG A 8 -9.21 -13.04 12.86
N VAL A 9 -8.41 -13.17 11.81
CA VAL A 9 -7.84 -12.03 11.09
C VAL A 9 -8.90 -11.40 10.18
N SER A 10 -9.64 -12.20 9.42
CA SER A 10 -10.77 -11.83 8.55
C SER A 10 -11.90 -11.08 9.28
N GLY A 11 -12.16 -11.40 10.54
CA GLY A 11 -13.18 -10.70 11.34
C GLY A 11 -12.77 -9.29 11.79
N ALA A 12 -11.47 -8.97 11.78
CA ALA A 12 -10.93 -7.69 12.22
C ALA A 12 -10.40 -6.80 11.07
N THR A 13 -10.12 -7.39 9.90
CA THR A 13 -9.58 -6.69 8.73
C THR A 13 -10.37 -6.97 7.48
N GLY A 14 -10.73 -5.94 6.71
CA GLY A 14 -11.43 -6.11 5.44
C GLY A 14 -10.53 -6.74 4.36
N HIS A 15 -10.93 -7.89 3.82
CA HIS A 15 -10.22 -8.58 2.72
C HIS A 15 -10.02 -7.68 1.50
N SER A 16 -11.00 -6.83 1.18
CA SER A 16 -10.92 -5.86 0.09
C SER A 16 -9.78 -4.86 0.28
N THR A 17 -9.46 -4.49 1.52
CA THR A 17 -8.34 -3.59 1.80
C THR A 17 -7.01 -4.32 1.66
N ALA A 18 -6.93 -5.57 2.11
CA ALA A 18 -5.71 -6.37 1.95
C ALA A 18 -5.35 -6.59 0.48
N LEU A 19 -6.35 -6.89 -0.36
CA LEU A 19 -6.18 -7.01 -1.81
C LEU A 19 -5.74 -5.68 -2.42
N LYS A 20 -6.37 -4.56 -2.06
CA LYS A 20 -5.93 -3.23 -2.54
C LYS A 20 -4.50 -2.88 -2.13
N LEU A 21 -4.06 -3.27 -0.93
CA LEU A 21 -2.68 -3.04 -0.48
C LEU A 21 -1.69 -3.89 -1.29
N LEU A 22 -2.05 -5.14 -1.60
CA LEU A 22 -1.27 -6.00 -2.47
C LEU A 22 -1.22 -5.44 -3.90
N GLU A 23 -2.36 -5.07 -4.49
CA GLU A 23 -2.45 -4.45 -5.82
C GLU A 23 -1.60 -3.18 -5.91
N CYS A 24 -1.75 -2.29 -4.93
CA CYS A 24 -0.94 -1.08 -4.80
C CYS A 24 0.55 -1.40 -4.75
N TYR A 25 0.94 -2.37 -3.92
CA TYR A 25 2.33 -2.75 -3.80
C TYR A 25 2.90 -3.35 -5.11
N CYS A 26 2.14 -4.21 -5.78
CA CYS A 26 2.52 -4.76 -7.08
C CYS A 26 2.71 -3.66 -8.13
N ASP A 27 1.77 -2.71 -8.22
CA ASP A 27 1.84 -1.60 -9.16
C ASP A 27 3.03 -0.67 -8.88
N LEU A 28 3.29 -0.39 -7.59
CA LEU A 28 4.45 0.40 -7.16
C LEU A 28 5.79 -0.26 -7.49
N GLN A 29 5.85 -1.60 -7.52
CA GLN A 29 7.02 -2.36 -7.94
C GLN A 29 7.04 -2.68 -9.45
N ASN A 30 6.04 -2.21 -10.20
CA ASN A 30 5.83 -2.60 -11.60
C ASN A 30 5.87 -4.13 -11.80
N ALA A 31 5.30 -4.86 -10.83
CA ALA A 31 5.30 -6.31 -10.79
C ALA A 31 3.94 -6.85 -11.22
N GLN A 32 3.94 -7.70 -12.24
CA GLN A 32 2.78 -8.52 -12.59
C GLN A 32 2.99 -9.93 -12.03
N VAL A 33 2.04 -10.39 -11.21
CA VAL A 33 2.07 -11.73 -10.63
C VAL A 33 1.11 -12.61 -11.41
N THR A 34 1.64 -13.58 -12.14
CA THR A 34 0.86 -14.65 -12.76
C THR A 34 0.96 -15.94 -11.94
N TYR A 35 0.12 -16.92 -12.27
CA TYR A 35 0.17 -18.24 -11.61
C TYR A 35 1.56 -18.90 -11.72
N LEU A 36 2.24 -18.74 -12.85
CA LEU A 36 3.58 -19.31 -13.07
C LEU A 36 4.65 -18.64 -12.20
N ASP A 37 4.44 -17.37 -11.85
CA ASP A 37 5.40 -16.61 -11.04
C ASP A 37 5.35 -16.99 -9.56
N LEU A 38 4.26 -17.63 -9.09
CA LEU A 38 4.06 -17.96 -7.67
C LEU A 38 5.18 -18.85 -7.10
N SER A 39 5.74 -19.74 -7.92
CA SER A 39 6.86 -20.62 -7.54
C SER A 39 8.23 -19.98 -7.80
N SER A 40 8.29 -18.74 -8.25
CA SER A 40 9.54 -18.04 -8.54
C SER A 40 10.09 -17.34 -7.29
N PRO A 41 11.43 -17.17 -7.18
CA PRO A 41 12.04 -16.35 -6.14
C PRO A 41 11.55 -14.89 -6.17
N LYS A 42 11.19 -14.38 -7.36
CA LYS A 42 10.68 -13.01 -7.52
C LYS A 42 9.39 -12.78 -6.76
N TYR A 43 8.47 -13.75 -6.79
CA TYR A 43 7.22 -13.65 -6.03
C TYR A 43 7.49 -13.68 -4.52
N LEU A 44 8.41 -14.53 -4.08
CA LEU A 44 8.77 -14.62 -2.67
C LEU A 44 9.35 -13.29 -2.14
N ASP A 45 10.25 -12.67 -2.90
CA ASP A 45 10.79 -11.35 -2.56
C ASP A 45 9.72 -10.26 -2.58
N LEU A 46 8.76 -10.34 -3.50
CA LEU A 46 7.60 -9.46 -3.53
C LEU A 46 6.77 -9.59 -2.24
N VAL A 47 6.45 -10.81 -1.79
CA VAL A 47 5.70 -11.05 -0.55
C VAL A 47 6.49 -10.59 0.68
N ARG A 48 7.80 -10.90 0.75
CA ARG A 48 8.66 -10.45 1.85
C ARG A 48 8.72 -8.93 1.94
N GLY A 49 8.91 -8.26 0.80
CA GLY A 49 8.91 -6.81 0.76
C GLY A 49 7.55 -6.21 1.14
N LEU A 50 6.43 -6.81 0.72
CA LEU A 50 5.09 -6.38 1.15
C LEU A 50 4.92 -6.52 2.67
N MET A 51 5.39 -7.62 3.25
CA MET A 51 5.38 -7.81 4.70
C MET A 51 6.23 -6.75 5.41
N GLY A 52 7.41 -6.42 4.90
CA GLY A 52 8.24 -5.32 5.40
C GLY A 52 7.51 -3.98 5.32
N ALA A 53 6.93 -3.67 4.16
CA ALA A 53 6.18 -2.44 3.90
C ALA A 53 4.99 -2.28 4.87
N LEU A 54 4.19 -3.34 5.06
CA LEU A 54 3.06 -3.32 5.99
C LEU A 54 3.49 -3.13 7.44
N MET A 55 4.67 -3.61 7.83
CA MET A 55 5.17 -3.44 9.20
C MET A 55 5.77 -2.04 9.42
N SER A 56 6.28 -1.42 8.36
CA SER A 56 6.76 -0.04 8.36
C SER A 56 5.64 1.00 8.56
N ASP A 57 6.01 2.23 8.93
CA ASP A 57 5.09 3.38 9.05
C ASP A 57 5.02 4.25 7.79
N ASP A 58 5.81 3.93 6.76
CA ASP A 58 5.98 4.75 5.57
C ASP A 58 5.27 4.23 4.31
N PHE A 59 4.74 3.01 4.33
CA PHE A 59 3.98 2.42 3.23
C PHE A 59 2.48 2.72 3.27
N VAL A 60 1.87 2.72 4.47
CA VAL A 60 0.45 3.03 4.66
C VAL A 60 0.22 3.74 6.00
N GLU A 61 -0.46 4.88 5.99
CA GLU A 61 -0.81 5.63 7.20
C GLU A 61 -1.97 4.97 7.95
N MET A 62 -1.64 3.95 8.73
CA MET A 62 -2.59 3.23 9.59
C MET A 62 -2.00 3.02 10.98
N HIS A 63 -2.87 2.78 11.97
CA HIS A 63 -2.40 2.40 13.29
C HIS A 63 -1.57 1.11 13.23
N ALA A 64 -0.50 1.03 14.02
CA ALA A 64 0.41 -0.12 14.03
C ALA A 64 -0.29 -1.46 14.33
N ALA A 65 -1.42 -1.43 15.05
CA ALA A 65 -2.23 -2.63 15.28
C ALA A 65 -2.92 -3.14 14.00
N SER A 66 -3.49 -2.23 13.21
CA SER A 66 -4.13 -2.54 11.92
C SER A 66 -3.09 -3.04 10.91
N ARG A 67 -1.96 -2.35 10.80
CA ARG A 67 -0.82 -2.73 9.97
C ARG A 67 -0.35 -4.17 10.24
N ARG A 68 -0.11 -4.50 11.51
CA ARG A 68 0.22 -5.87 11.94
C ARG A 68 -0.87 -6.89 11.61
N ALA A 69 -2.14 -6.50 11.64
CA ALA A 69 -3.24 -7.39 11.28
C ALA A 69 -3.23 -7.71 9.77
N TYR A 70 -2.98 -6.72 8.90
CA TYR A 70 -2.83 -6.95 7.47
C TYR A 70 -1.57 -7.76 7.13
N ALA A 71 -0.44 -7.51 7.78
CA ALA A 71 0.77 -8.32 7.59
C ALA A 71 0.52 -9.81 7.92
N ARG A 72 -0.20 -10.08 9.03
CA ARG A 72 -0.64 -11.45 9.37
C ARG A 72 -1.60 -12.04 8.33
N LEU A 73 -2.52 -11.24 7.80
CA LEU A 73 -3.45 -11.70 6.77
C LEU A 73 -2.71 -12.13 5.50
N VAL A 74 -1.76 -11.31 5.03
CA VAL A 74 -0.92 -11.62 3.88
C VAL A 74 -0.14 -12.90 4.10
N ALA A 75 0.47 -13.07 5.29
CA ALA A 75 1.19 -14.28 5.63
C ALA A 75 0.31 -15.53 5.64
N VAL A 76 -0.93 -15.42 6.16
CA VAL A 76 -1.92 -16.51 6.15
C VAL A 76 -2.31 -16.89 4.73
N ILE A 77 -2.54 -15.90 3.85
CA ILE A 77 -2.86 -16.13 2.44
C ILE A 77 -1.68 -16.82 1.73
N HIS A 78 -0.46 -16.32 1.91
CA HIS A 78 0.75 -16.94 1.35
C HIS A 78 0.91 -18.39 1.81
N GLN A 79 0.72 -18.66 3.11
CA GLN A 79 0.81 -20.01 3.64
C GLN A 79 -0.27 -20.94 3.08
N ALA A 80 -1.48 -20.42 2.84
CA ALA A 80 -2.53 -21.19 2.16
C ALA A 80 -2.14 -21.51 0.71
N LEU A 81 -1.54 -20.57 -0.01
CA LEU A 81 -1.02 -20.81 -1.37
C LEU A 81 0.08 -21.88 -1.37
N CYS A 82 0.99 -21.88 -0.40
CA CYS A 82 2.02 -22.93 -0.27
C CYS A 82 1.44 -24.33 -0.01
N ILE A 83 0.21 -24.46 0.50
CA ILE A 83 -0.45 -25.77 0.67
C ILE A 83 -0.95 -26.28 -0.68
N GLU A 84 -1.53 -25.40 -1.50
CA GLU A 84 -2.04 -25.73 -2.83
C GLU A 84 -0.91 -25.88 -3.87
N ILE A 85 0.20 -25.15 -3.71
CA ILE A 85 1.34 -25.14 -4.61
C ILE A 85 2.61 -25.48 -3.82
N PRO A 86 2.98 -26.77 -3.72
CA PRO A 86 4.11 -27.23 -2.89
C PRO A 86 5.48 -26.70 -3.32
N ALA A 87 5.61 -26.22 -4.56
CA ALA A 87 6.83 -25.63 -5.09
C ALA A 87 7.10 -24.21 -4.54
N MET A 88 6.14 -23.60 -3.85
CA MET A 88 6.31 -22.26 -3.27
C MET A 88 7.11 -22.32 -1.97
N GLU A 89 8.09 -21.42 -1.85
CA GLU A 89 8.82 -21.21 -0.61
C GLU A 89 7.97 -20.52 0.45
N ARG A 90 8.22 -20.84 1.72
CA ARG A 90 7.50 -20.27 2.87
C ARG A 90 8.20 -19.01 3.37
N VAL A 91 7.40 -18.05 3.82
CA VAL A 91 7.91 -16.90 4.58
C VAL A 91 7.91 -17.24 6.06
N GLU A 92 9.09 -17.27 6.66
CA GLU A 92 9.25 -17.48 8.09
C GLU A 92 8.90 -16.22 8.89
N HIS A 93 8.48 -16.39 10.14
CA HIS A 93 8.08 -15.29 11.03
C HIS A 93 9.12 -15.00 12.13
N GLY A 94 10.34 -15.53 11.98
CA GLY A 94 11.44 -15.27 12.90
C GLY A 94 11.96 -13.83 12.82
N SER A 95 12.69 -13.39 13.84
CA SER A 95 13.29 -12.04 13.88
C SER A 95 14.23 -11.79 12.69
N ALA A 96 15.04 -12.78 12.30
CA ALA A 96 15.91 -12.70 11.14
C ALA A 96 15.14 -12.54 9.82
N SER A 97 14.03 -13.28 9.66
CA SER A 97 13.16 -13.17 8.48
C SER A 97 12.50 -11.79 8.40
N MET A 98 12.06 -11.25 9.55
CA MET A 98 11.49 -9.90 9.59
C MET A 98 12.51 -8.80 9.26
N ALA A 99 13.77 -8.96 9.68
CA ALA A 99 14.85 -8.04 9.30
C ALA A 99 15.13 -8.10 7.80
N LEU A 100 15.08 -9.29 7.19
CA LEU A 100 15.17 -9.45 5.75
C LEU A 100 14.00 -8.79 5.01
N CYS A 101 12.77 -8.98 5.49
CA CYS A 101 11.58 -8.33 4.92
C CYS A 101 11.70 -6.80 4.94
N ASP A 102 12.20 -6.22 6.04
CA ASP A 102 12.44 -4.78 6.13
C ASP A 102 13.54 -4.33 5.16
N ALA A 103 14.66 -5.06 5.06
CA ALA A 103 15.72 -4.75 4.11
C ALA A 103 15.23 -4.75 2.65
N ILE A 104 14.45 -5.76 2.27
CA ILE A 104 13.83 -5.84 0.93
C ILE A 104 12.86 -4.67 0.72
N TRP A 105 12.07 -4.30 1.74
CA TRP A 105 11.21 -3.13 1.64
C TRP A 105 12.01 -1.85 1.41
N GLN A 106 13.10 -1.61 2.15
CA GLN A 106 13.93 -0.41 1.95
C GLN A 106 14.53 -0.35 0.55
N GLU A 107 14.96 -1.49 0.00
CA GLU A 107 15.44 -1.56 -1.38
C GLU A 107 14.33 -1.20 -2.38
N HIS A 108 13.16 -1.82 -2.26
CA HIS A 108 12.00 -1.56 -3.12
C HIS A 108 11.54 -0.11 -3.02
N ARG A 109 11.51 0.44 -1.80
CA ARG A 109 11.14 1.81 -1.52
C ARG A 109 12.05 2.80 -2.23
N SER A 110 13.35 2.51 -2.30
CA SER A 110 14.32 3.38 -2.98
C SER A 110 14.09 3.51 -4.49
N LYS A 111 13.35 2.56 -5.08
CA LYS A 111 13.07 2.47 -6.52
C LYS A 111 11.66 2.93 -6.90
N LEU A 112 10.89 3.44 -5.93
CA LEU A 112 9.50 3.83 -6.17
C LEU A 112 9.38 4.94 -7.22
N CYS A 113 8.55 4.70 -8.23
CA CYS A 113 8.20 5.71 -9.22
C CYS A 113 7.34 6.79 -8.57
N SER A 114 7.72 8.05 -8.75
CA SER A 114 6.98 9.21 -8.22
C SER A 114 5.55 9.28 -8.78
N VAL A 115 5.35 8.92 -10.04
CA VAL A 115 4.06 8.94 -10.74
C VAL A 115 3.12 7.89 -10.16
N SER A 116 3.54 6.62 -10.07
CA SER A 116 2.72 5.55 -9.46
C SER A 116 2.44 5.85 -7.99
N THR A 117 3.42 6.41 -7.27
CA THR A 117 3.24 6.85 -5.89
C THR A 117 2.19 7.96 -5.77
N GLN A 118 2.11 8.87 -6.73
CA GLN A 118 1.10 9.94 -6.76
C GLN A 118 -0.29 9.42 -7.12
N TYR A 119 -0.37 8.43 -8.02
CA TYR A 119 -1.62 7.76 -8.34
C TYR A 119 -2.26 7.11 -7.11
N TRP A 120 -1.48 6.36 -6.32
CA TRP A 120 -1.99 5.68 -5.12
C TRP A 120 -2.18 6.59 -3.92
N ASN A 121 -1.47 7.72 -3.85
CA ASN A 121 -1.62 8.66 -2.75
C ASN A 121 -2.88 9.50 -2.86
N GLY A 122 -3.43 9.87 -1.70
CA GLY A 122 -4.46 10.89 -1.62
C GLY A 122 -3.90 12.25 -2.05
N TRP A 123 -4.64 12.95 -2.91
CA TRP A 123 -4.24 14.26 -3.41
C TRP A 123 -4.57 15.33 -2.38
N VAL A 124 -3.54 15.90 -1.76
CA VAL A 124 -3.70 16.81 -0.61
C VAL A 124 -4.20 18.17 -1.03
N ILE A 125 -5.29 18.61 -0.42
CA ILE A 125 -5.81 19.97 -0.51
C ILE A 125 -5.80 20.58 0.89
N GLU A 126 -5.04 21.65 1.04
CA GLU A 126 -5.03 22.47 2.23
C GLU A 126 -6.20 23.44 2.19
N SER A 127 -7.02 23.44 3.23
CA SER A 127 -8.01 24.49 3.44
C SER A 127 -7.37 25.78 3.91
N SER A 128 -8.09 26.90 3.77
CA SER A 128 -7.67 28.20 4.31
C SER A 128 -7.43 28.23 5.83
N LYS A 129 -7.85 27.19 6.56
CA LYS A 129 -7.64 27.01 8.00
C LYS A 129 -6.48 26.05 8.34
N GLY A 130 -5.70 25.63 7.34
CA GLY A 130 -4.58 24.70 7.52
C GLY A 130 -4.96 23.24 7.76
N GLN A 131 -6.22 22.86 7.54
CA GLN A 131 -6.62 21.45 7.55
C GLN A 131 -6.37 20.80 6.19
N ASN A 132 -5.80 19.60 6.20
CA ASN A 132 -5.54 18.77 5.01
C ASN A 132 -6.74 17.88 4.70
N PHE A 133 -7.22 17.97 3.47
CA PHE A 133 -8.19 17.06 2.87
C PHE A 133 -7.51 16.23 1.79
N TYR A 134 -7.95 15.00 1.58
CA TYR A 134 -7.40 14.11 0.57
C TYR A 134 -8.48 13.78 -0.45
N LEU A 135 -8.19 14.01 -1.73
CA LEU A 135 -9.05 13.58 -2.83
C LEU A 135 -8.59 12.21 -3.35
N ALA A 136 -9.56 11.31 -3.53
CA ALA A 136 -9.36 10.05 -4.22
C ALA A 136 -9.59 10.25 -5.72
N LEU A 137 -8.51 10.50 -6.48
CA LEU A 137 -8.56 10.75 -7.91
C LEU A 137 -8.21 9.54 -8.78
N THR A 138 -8.02 8.35 -8.18
CA THR A 138 -7.65 7.13 -8.91
C THR A 138 -8.64 6.81 -10.04
N GLY A 139 -9.94 6.93 -9.80
CA GLY A 139 -10.95 6.69 -10.85
C GLY A 139 -10.90 7.69 -12.01
N ILE A 140 -10.56 8.95 -11.73
CA ILE A 140 -10.39 9.98 -12.77
C ILE A 140 -9.10 9.70 -13.56
N TRP A 141 -8.03 9.31 -12.87
CA TRP A 141 -6.77 8.93 -13.49
C TRP A 141 -6.92 7.73 -14.43
N THR A 142 -7.63 6.68 -14.02
CA THR A 142 -7.87 5.51 -14.88
C THR A 142 -8.70 5.86 -16.12
N SER A 143 -9.66 6.78 -15.99
CA SER A 143 -10.61 7.09 -17.08
C SER A 143 -10.12 8.17 -18.04
N HIS A 144 -9.39 9.18 -17.56
CA HIS A 144 -8.99 10.36 -18.33
C HIS A 144 -7.46 10.55 -18.42
N GLY A 145 -6.69 9.69 -17.75
CA GLY A 145 -5.23 9.73 -17.75
C GLY A 145 -4.64 10.70 -16.73
N GLN A 146 -3.31 10.69 -16.69
CA GLN A 146 -2.50 11.48 -15.77
C GLN A 146 -2.69 12.99 -15.98
N GLU A 147 -2.46 13.48 -17.21
CA GLU A 147 -2.45 14.91 -17.52
C GLU A 147 -3.77 15.59 -17.14
N PHE A 148 -4.90 14.96 -17.48
CA PHE A 148 -6.22 15.45 -17.12
C PHE A 148 -6.42 15.48 -15.60
N THR A 149 -5.98 14.43 -14.89
CA THR A 149 -6.16 14.34 -13.44
C THR A 149 -5.34 15.37 -12.70
N GLU A 150 -4.12 15.64 -13.18
CA GLU A 150 -3.25 16.70 -12.64
C GLU A 150 -3.86 18.08 -12.85
N ASP A 151 -4.35 18.39 -14.06
CA ASP A 151 -5.02 19.67 -14.33
C ASP A 151 -6.31 19.81 -13.50
N TYR A 152 -7.14 18.76 -13.45
CA TYR A 152 -8.33 18.71 -12.62
C TYR A 152 -8.00 19.01 -11.14
N PHE A 153 -6.97 18.36 -10.60
CA PHE A 153 -6.51 18.61 -9.24
C PHE A 153 -6.05 20.06 -9.03
N LEU A 154 -5.29 20.63 -9.97
CA LEU A 154 -4.83 22.02 -9.93
C LEU A 154 -6.02 23.00 -9.88
N GLN A 155 -7.03 22.80 -10.73
CA GLN A 155 -8.24 23.62 -10.72
C GLN A 155 -9.00 23.50 -9.40
N TRP A 156 -9.13 22.28 -8.86
CA TRP A 156 -9.75 22.05 -7.55
C TRP A 156 -8.99 22.70 -6.41
N LYS A 157 -7.65 22.65 -6.43
CA LYS A 157 -6.81 23.30 -5.43
C LYS A 157 -7.01 24.82 -5.44
N LEU A 158 -7.09 25.44 -6.63
CA LEU A 158 -7.38 26.87 -6.78
C LEU A 158 -8.79 27.22 -6.31
N PHE A 159 -9.77 26.35 -6.60
CA PHE A 159 -11.15 26.51 -6.16
C PHE A 159 -11.27 26.48 -4.64
N PHE A 160 -10.67 25.50 -3.95
CA PHE A 160 -10.69 25.41 -2.49
C PHE A 160 -9.87 26.48 -1.77
N LYS A 161 -8.83 27.02 -2.42
CA LYS A 161 -8.13 28.20 -1.90
C LYS A 161 -9.04 29.43 -1.87
N LYS A 162 -10.01 29.51 -2.79
CA LYS A 162 -10.97 30.62 -2.92
C LYS A 162 -12.29 30.38 -2.17
N GLN A 163 -12.72 29.13 -2.02
CA GLN A 163 -13.96 28.76 -1.33
C GLN A 163 -13.69 28.03 -0.01
N ALA A 164 -14.28 28.53 1.08
CA ALA A 164 -14.22 27.87 2.37
C ALA A 164 -15.13 26.62 2.38
N ARG A 165 -14.48 25.44 2.38
CA ARG A 165 -14.93 24.07 2.75
C ARG A 165 -15.26 23.09 1.61
N PRO A 166 -14.64 21.89 1.63
CA PRO A 166 -15.28 20.65 1.24
C PRO A 166 -15.94 19.94 2.43
N VAL A 167 -17.06 19.26 2.18
CA VAL A 167 -17.50 18.08 2.93
C VAL A 167 -16.99 16.88 2.14
N SER A 168 -15.78 16.39 2.43
CA SER A 168 -15.30 15.13 1.85
C SER A 168 -14.80 14.18 2.93
N SER A 169 -15.19 12.91 2.79
CA SER A 169 -14.87 11.82 3.70
C SER A 169 -13.38 11.52 3.68
N SER A 170 -12.78 11.49 4.88
CA SER A 170 -11.34 11.30 5.10
C SER A 170 -10.86 9.96 4.54
N LEU A 171 -9.89 9.99 3.61
CA LEU A 171 -9.06 8.83 3.26
C LEU A 171 -7.60 9.09 3.67
N ARG A 172 -6.95 8.01 4.10
CA ARG A 172 -5.63 7.97 4.73
C ARG A 172 -4.52 8.01 3.68
N LEU A 173 -3.41 8.66 4.01
CA LEU A 173 -2.19 8.65 3.20
C LEU A 173 -1.70 7.20 3.04
N ILE A 174 -1.24 6.82 1.84
CA ILE A 174 -0.65 5.50 1.66
C ILE A 174 0.85 5.67 1.90
N VAL A 175 1.61 6.26 0.98
CA VAL A 175 3.06 6.41 1.14
C VAL A 175 3.42 7.74 1.81
N SER A 176 4.15 7.68 2.94
CA SER A 176 4.64 8.87 3.65
C SER A 176 5.82 9.52 2.93
N ARG A 177 5.63 10.76 2.44
CA ARG A 177 6.73 11.61 1.96
C ARG A 177 7.46 12.22 3.16
N ARG A 178 8.35 11.48 3.82
CA ARG A 178 9.39 12.15 4.63
C ARG A 178 10.44 12.71 3.68
N THR A 179 10.47 14.03 3.56
CA THR A 179 11.68 14.75 3.16
C THR A 179 12.79 14.39 4.13
N PRO A 180 14.00 14.06 3.67
CA PRO A 180 15.14 14.03 4.58
C PRO A 180 15.29 15.43 5.18
N LEU A 181 15.21 15.51 6.51
CA LEU A 181 15.67 16.69 7.24
C LEU A 181 17.15 16.82 6.90
N ALA A 182 17.48 17.85 6.12
CA ALA A 182 18.86 18.29 5.95
C ALA A 182 19.39 18.66 7.34
N LEU A 183 20.38 17.90 7.80
CA LEU A 183 21.31 18.29 8.85
C LEU A 183 22.50 18.99 8.19
#